data_AF-A0A949ZUH7-F1
#
_entry.id   AF-A0A949ZUH7-F1
#
_cell.length_a   1.000
_cell.length_b   1.000
_cell.length_c   1.000
_cell.angle_alpha   90.00
_cell.angle_beta   90.00
_cell.angle_gamma   90.00
#
_symmetry.space_group_name_H-M   'P 1'
#
loop_
_entity.id
_entity.type
_entity.pdbx_description
1 polymer ?
#
loop_
_entity_poly.entity_id
_entity_poly.type
_entity_poly.pdbx_seq_one_letter_code
_entity_poly.pdbx_strand_id
1 'polypeptide(L)'
;MAFNREDIRESIERAGDKHWEALVRHHTDVYPESNPTPGDVCRAEAARLNDLSLGDNPNVELVESRVERLPPAVRLTHVFKDRGKGDQFETEPFSNYE
;
A
#
# COMPACT_ATOMS: atom_id res chain seq x y z
N MET A 1 14.77 5.03 7.38
CA MET A 1 15.01 3.82 6.58
C MET A 1 13.82 3.75 5.67
N ALA A 2 14.06 4.00 4.38
CA ALA A 2 13.05 4.03 3.35
C ALA A 2 12.19 2.76 3.38
N PHE A 3 10.90 2.90 3.06
CA PHE A 3 10.01 1.75 2.94
C PHE A 3 10.49 0.83 1.83
N ASN A 4 10.38 -0.47 2.07
CA ASN A 4 10.62 -1.52 1.11
C ASN A 4 9.33 -2.31 0.86
N ARG A 5 9.39 -3.25 -0.09
CA ARG A 5 8.25 -4.10 -0.48
C ARG A 5 7.64 -4.85 0.72
N GLU A 6 8.47 -5.33 1.63
CA GLU A 6 8.04 -6.10 2.79
C GLU A 6 7.30 -5.22 3.80
N ASP A 7 7.74 -3.98 4.02
CA ASP A 7 7.05 -3.02 4.90
C ASP A 7 5.61 -2.76 4.44
N ILE A 8 5.41 -2.59 3.13
CA ILE A 8 4.07 -2.40 2.55
C ILE A 8 3.22 -3.66 2.68
N ARG A 9 3.83 -4.83 2.43
CA ARG A 9 3.15 -6.11 2.60
C ARG A 9 2.68 -6.31 4.04
N GLU A 10 3.57 -6.12 5.02
CA GLU A 10 3.23 -6.24 6.44
C GLU A 10 2.13 -5.25 6.84
N SER A 11 2.15 -4.04 6.28
CA SER A 11 1.12 -3.02 6.54
C SER A 11 -0.26 -3.43 6.00
N ILE A 12 -0.32 -4.09 4.83
CA ILE A 12 -1.55 -4.65 4.28
C ILE A 12 -2.03 -5.84 5.12
N GLU A 13 -1.12 -6.69 5.57
CA GLU A 13 -1.43 -7.82 6.46
C GLU A 13 -1.98 -7.32 7.81
N ARG A 14 -1.47 -6.21 8.35
CA ARG A 14 -2.01 -5.54 9.56
C ARG A 14 -3.43 -5.00 9.39
N ALA A 15 -3.79 -4.51 8.20
CA ALA A 15 -5.17 -4.11 7.88
C ALA A 15 -6.11 -5.33 7.83
N GLY A 16 -5.55 -6.52 7.62
CA GLY A 16 -6.22 -7.81 7.74
C GLY A 16 -6.13 -8.65 6.47
N ASP A 17 -6.19 -9.98 6.64
CA ASP A 17 -6.03 -10.98 5.58
C ASP A 17 -6.97 -10.77 4.38
N LYS A 18 -8.15 -10.16 4.61
CA LYS A 18 -9.11 -9.82 3.54
C LYS A 18 -8.56 -8.79 2.56
N HIS A 19 -7.70 -7.87 2.99
CA HIS A 19 -7.07 -6.88 2.10
C HIS A 19 -5.96 -7.51 1.26
N TRP A 20 -5.20 -8.44 1.85
CA TRP A 20 -4.22 -9.22 1.10
C TRP A 20 -4.90 -10.14 0.08
N GLU A 21 -5.94 -10.87 0.50
CA GLU A 21 -6.76 -11.69 -0.40
C GLU A 21 -7.44 -10.82 -1.46
N ALA A 22 -7.87 -9.59 -1.11
CA ALA A 22 -8.39 -8.63 -2.05
C ALA A 22 -7.38 -8.32 -3.17
N LEU A 23 -6.12 -8.06 -2.81
CA LEU A 23 -5.05 -7.83 -3.78
C LEU A 23 -4.78 -9.07 -4.64
N VAL A 24 -4.69 -10.24 -4.01
CA VAL A 24 -4.36 -11.51 -4.68
C VAL A 24 -5.46 -11.95 -5.65
N ARG A 25 -6.73 -12.05 -5.25
CA ARG A 25 -7.76 -12.47 -6.23
C ARG A 25 -8.03 -11.41 -7.30
N HIS A 26 -7.83 -10.11 -7.05
CA HIS A 26 -7.91 -9.12 -8.12
C HIS A 26 -6.87 -9.40 -9.21
N HIS A 27 -5.64 -9.71 -8.80
CA HIS A 27 -4.58 -10.09 -9.71
C HIS A 27 -4.93 -11.38 -10.49
N THR A 28 -5.42 -12.41 -9.78
CA THR A 28 -5.82 -13.69 -10.41
C THR A 28 -7.00 -13.56 -11.37
N ASP A 29 -7.98 -12.70 -11.07
CA ASP A 29 -9.23 -12.59 -11.84
C ASP A 29 -9.10 -11.65 -13.06
N VAL A 30 -8.22 -10.63 -13.00
CA VAL A 30 -8.19 -9.55 -14.02
C VAL A 30 -7.03 -9.71 -15.02
N TYR A 31 -5.89 -10.30 -14.64
CA TYR A 31 -4.71 -10.37 -15.52
C TYR A 31 -4.00 -11.74 -15.46
N PRO A 32 -4.48 -12.76 -16.18
CA PRO A 32 -3.80 -14.06 -16.23
C PRO A 32 -2.47 -14.03 -17.01
N GLU A 33 -2.24 -13.06 -17.91
CA GLU A 33 -1.15 -13.14 -18.90
C GLU A 33 -0.10 -12.01 -18.90
N SER A 34 -0.33 -10.85 -18.25
CA SER A 34 0.71 -9.83 -17.97
C SER A 34 0.11 -8.62 -17.24
N ASN A 35 0.56 -8.36 -16.01
CA ASN A 35 0.59 -7.05 -15.32
C ASN A 35 1.24 -7.19 -13.92
N PRO A 36 1.61 -6.09 -13.22
CA PRO A 36 2.46 -6.13 -12.02
C PRO A 36 1.95 -7.10 -10.96
N THR A 37 2.85 -7.93 -10.43
CA THR A 37 2.53 -8.87 -9.36
C THR A 37 2.13 -8.10 -8.09
N PRO A 38 1.43 -8.70 -7.11
CA PRO A 38 1.24 -8.08 -5.80
C PRO A 38 2.55 -7.56 -5.18
N GLY A 39 3.68 -8.20 -5.51
CA GLY A 39 5.00 -7.74 -5.13
C GLY A 39 5.48 -6.47 -5.82
N ASP A 40 5.12 -6.27 -7.09
CA ASP A 40 5.45 -5.06 -7.85
C ASP A 40 4.57 -3.88 -7.40
N VAL A 41 3.29 -4.13 -7.07
CA VAL A 41 2.41 -3.13 -6.42
C VAL A 41 3.01 -2.65 -5.10
N CYS A 42 3.41 -3.58 -4.24
CA CYS A 42 4.07 -3.24 -2.97
C CYS A 42 5.40 -2.47 -3.18
N ARG A 43 6.17 -2.81 -4.23
CA ARG A 43 7.40 -2.09 -4.57
C ARG A 43 7.11 -0.67 -5.07
N ALA A 44 6.10 -0.50 -5.92
CA ALA A 44 5.69 0.78 -6.46
C ALA A 44 5.17 1.72 -5.36
N GLU A 45 4.35 1.20 -4.42
CA GLU A 45 3.91 2.00 -3.27
C GLU A 45 5.07 2.38 -2.35
N ALA A 46 6.00 1.45 -2.09
CA ALA A 46 7.18 1.78 -1.30
C ALA A 46 7.97 2.95 -1.92
N ALA A 47 8.20 2.91 -3.23
CA ALA A 47 8.84 4.00 -3.96
C ALA A 47 8.04 5.31 -3.88
N ARG A 48 6.72 5.26 -4.09
CA ARG A 48 5.83 6.43 -4.00
C ARG A 48 5.87 7.08 -2.60
N LEU A 49 5.78 6.27 -1.54
CA LEU A 49 5.81 6.76 -0.16
C LEU A 49 7.19 7.33 0.20
N ASN A 50 8.27 6.78 -0.34
CA ASN A 50 9.61 7.34 -0.20
C ASN A 50 9.73 8.69 -0.92
N ASP A 51 9.19 8.82 -2.13
CA ASP A 51 9.16 10.09 -2.88
C ASP A 51 8.35 11.17 -2.17
N LEU A 52 7.29 10.78 -1.46
CA LEU A 52 6.52 11.66 -0.57
C LEU A 52 7.25 11.99 0.75
N SER A 53 8.50 11.55 0.89
CA SER A 53 9.30 11.69 2.11
C SER A 53 8.65 11.06 3.35
N LEU A 54 7.74 10.09 3.18
CA LEU A 54 7.07 9.39 4.28
C LEU A 54 7.88 8.19 4.79
N GLY A 55 8.67 7.55 3.94
CA GLY A 55 9.46 6.38 4.33
C GLY A 55 10.66 6.67 5.22
N ASP A 56 11.29 7.82 5.07
CA ASP A 56 12.41 8.22 5.91
C ASP A 56 12.04 9.21 7.02
N ASN A 57 10.76 9.56 7.16
CA ASN A 57 10.32 10.53 8.13
C ASN A 57 10.09 9.87 9.51
N PRO A 58 10.94 10.14 10.51
CA PRO A 58 10.83 9.51 11.83
C PRO A 58 9.63 9.99 12.64
N ASN A 59 8.98 11.07 12.19
CA ASN A 59 7.80 11.64 12.84
C ASN A 59 6.51 10.99 12.38
N VAL A 60 6.53 10.12 11.36
CA VAL A 60 5.35 9.41 10.90
C VAL A 60 5.57 7.91 10.98
N GLU A 61 4.49 7.18 11.24
CA GLU A 61 4.51 5.72 11.33
C GLU A 61 3.41 5.17 10.45
N LEU A 62 3.77 4.24 9.55
CA LEU A 62 2.79 3.52 8.74
C LEU A 62 2.03 2.55 9.65
N VAL A 63 0.76 2.85 9.90
CA VAL A 63 -0.11 2.06 10.78
C VAL A 63 -0.65 0.86 10.01
N GLU A 64 -1.34 1.13 8.91
CA GLU A 64 -2.01 0.13 8.09
C GLU A 64 -2.15 0.59 6.64
N SER A 65 -2.32 -0.37 5.74
CA SER A 65 -2.56 -0.12 4.32
C SER A 65 -3.86 -0.79 3.89
N ARG A 66 -4.85 0.01 3.53
CA ARG A 66 -6.16 -0.47 3.10
C ARG A 66 -6.16 -0.68 1.59
N VAL A 67 -6.59 -1.88 1.19
CA VAL A 67 -6.77 -2.24 -0.23
C VAL A 67 -8.25 -2.29 -0.54
N GLU A 68 -8.70 -1.50 -1.50
CA GLU A 68 -10.06 -1.52 -2.04
C GLU A 68 -10.05 -2.06 -3.48
N ARG A 69 -10.95 -2.98 -3.79
CA ARG A 69 -11.15 -3.44 -5.17
C ARG A 69 -12.09 -2.48 -5.89
N LEU A 70 -11.61 -1.90 -6.99
CA LEU A 70 -12.36 -0.99 -7.84
C LEU A 70 -12.16 -1.41 -9.30
N PRO A 71 -12.85 -2.47 -9.77
CA PRO A 71 -12.65 -3.02 -11.11
C PRO A 71 -12.69 -1.91 -12.18
N PRO A 72 -11.70 -1.84 -13.09
CA PRO A 72 -10.68 -2.84 -13.39
C PRO A 72 -9.36 -2.74 -12.58
N ALA A 73 -9.29 -1.92 -11.53
CA ALA A 73 -8.07 -1.69 -10.73
C ALA A 73 -8.23 -2.01 -9.23
N VAL A 74 -7.13 -1.89 -8.48
CA VAL A 74 -7.11 -1.83 -7.01
C VAL A 74 -6.69 -0.45 -6.57
N ARG A 75 -7.26 0.01 -5.47
CA ARG A 75 -6.93 1.28 -4.83
C ARG A 75 -6.28 1.00 -3.49
N LEU A 76 -5.08 1.55 -3.25
CA LEU A 76 -4.43 1.49 -1.95
C LEU A 76 -4.48 2.86 -1.27
N THR A 77 -4.80 2.83 0.02
CA THR A 77 -4.79 3.99 0.92
C THR A 77 -3.95 3.64 2.13
N HIS A 78 -2.92 4.43 2.43
CA HIS A 78 -2.05 4.23 3.56
C HIS A 78 -2.46 5.13 4.72
N VAL A 79 -2.61 4.55 5.90
CA VAL A 79 -2.88 5.27 7.14
C VAL A 79 -1.57 5.47 7.87
N PHE A 80 -1.21 6.73 8.08
CA PHE A 80 -0.04 7.14 8.85
C PHE A 80 -0.46 7.76 10.16
N LYS A 81 0.37 7.59 11.18
CA LYS A 81 0.26 8.30 12.45
C LYS A 81 1.42 9.26 12.62
N ASP A 82 1.11 10.53 12.86
CA ASP A 82 2.10 11.52 13.29
C ASP A 82 2.47 11.24 14.76
N ARG A 83 3.73 10.94 15.04
CA ARG A 83 4.25 10.66 16.38
C ARG A 83 4.37 11.92 17.24
N GLY A 84 4.54 13.09 16.64
CA GLY A 84 4.62 14.37 17.35
C GLY A 84 3.27 14.89 17.81
N LYS A 85 2.21 14.64 17.02
CA LYS A 85 0.84 15.11 17.32
C LYS A 85 -0.09 14.02 17.84
N GLY A 86 0.19 12.76 17.54
CA GLY A 86 -0.68 11.62 17.84
C GLY A 86 -1.84 11.45 16.85
N ASP A 87 -1.99 12.36 15.88
CA ASP A 87 -3.05 12.34 14.87
C ASP A 87 -2.77 11.30 13.77
N GLN A 88 -3.85 10.75 13.19
CA GLN A 88 -3.78 9.87 12.04
C GLN A 88 -4.20 10.61 10.77
N PHE A 89 -3.52 10.33 9.67
CA PHE A 89 -3.86 10.86 8.35
C PHE A 89 -3.73 9.78 7.29
N GLU A 90 -4.49 9.94 6.21
CA GLU A 90 -4.51 8.99 5.10
C GLU A 90 -3.82 9.62 3.88
N THR A 91 -3.05 8.83 3.13
CA THR A 91 -2.50 9.26 1.83
C THR A 91 -3.60 9.33 0.79
N GLU A 92 -3.39 10.09 -0.27
CA GLU A 92 -4.28 10.05 -1.43
C GLU A 92 -4.36 8.61 -2.00
N PRO A 93 -5.58 8.11 -2.25
CA PRO A 93 -5.76 6.76 -2.77
C PRO A 93 -5.13 6.62 -4.15
N PHE A 94 -4.32 5.58 -4.34
CA PHE A 94 -3.60 5.35 -5.59
C PHE A 94 -4.02 4.03 -6.23
N SER A 95 -4.19 4.04 -7.54
CA SER A 95 -4.67 2.87 -8.31
C SER A 95 -3.92 2.64 -9.61
N ASN A 96 -2.91 3.45 -9.92
CA ASN A 96 -2.22 3.42 -11.21
C ASN A 96 -0.98 2.52 -11.15
N TYR A 97 -1.21 1.22 -10.97
CA TYR A 97 -0.18 0.18 -11.03
C TYR A 97 -0.18 -0.43 -12.44
N GLU A 98 0.22 0.36 -13.44
CA GLU A 98 0.48 -0.12 -14.81
C GLU A 98 1.93 -0.59 -14.95
#